data_AF-A0AA38ZLK5-F1
#
_entry.id   AF-A0AA38ZLK5-F1
#
_cell.length_a   1.000
_cell.length_b   1.000
_cell.length_c   1.000
_cell.angle_alpha   90.00
_cell.angle_beta   90.00
_cell.angle_gamma   90.00
#
_symmetry.space_group_name_H-M   'P 1'
#
loop_
_entity.id
_entity.type
_entity.pdbx_description
1 polymer ?
#
loop_
_entity_poly.entity_id
_entity_poly.type
_entity_poly.pdbx_seq_one_letter_code
_entity_poly.pdbx_strand_id
1 'polypeptide(L)'
;MEEMGIFCDKFTLAIRLSAYAAASNIVGIDNIVTRMESDPRIILDWNSYAVAANGYLKVGLVDKTLVMMKKLEELIDAKGSNVAFVNLLKLYAETRQRDELDRVWMLYKKKEKIYN
;
A
#
# COMPACT_ATOMS: atom_id res chain seq x y z
N MET A 1 17.76 -14.21 9.40
CA MET A 1 17.21 -13.11 10.22
C MET A 1 16.28 -13.66 11.29
N GLU A 2 15.20 -14.34 10.91
CA GLU A 2 14.22 -14.89 11.86
C GLU A 2 14.74 -16.12 12.62
N GLU A 3 15.49 -16.97 11.93
CA GLU A 3 16.23 -18.09 12.53
C GLU A 3 17.27 -17.61 13.57
N MET A 4 17.61 -16.32 13.56
CA MET A 4 18.49 -15.68 14.54
C MET A 4 17.71 -14.84 15.58
N GLY A 5 16.37 -14.96 15.63
CA GLY A 5 15.52 -14.21 16.56
C GLY A 5 15.39 -12.72 16.25
N ILE A 6 15.88 -12.25 15.09
CA ILE A 6 15.80 -10.84 14.71
C ILE A 6 14.43 -10.56 14.08
N PHE A 7 13.67 -9.70 14.75
CA PHE A 7 12.33 -9.31 14.32
C PHE A 7 12.40 -8.44 13.06
N CYS A 8 11.58 -8.77 12.05
CA CYS A 8 11.46 -7.95 10.85
C CYS A 8 10.55 -6.76 11.12
N ASP A 9 11.11 -5.55 11.04
CA ASP A 9 10.31 -4.32 11.05
C ASP A 9 9.61 -4.08 9.69
N LYS A 10 8.76 -3.06 9.64
CA LYS A 10 7.99 -2.71 8.43
C LYS A 10 8.89 -2.40 7.22
N PHE A 11 10.08 -1.84 7.44
CA PHE A 11 11.02 -1.50 6.38
C PHE A 11 11.64 -2.76 5.77
N THR A 12 12.02 -3.72 6.62
CA THR A 12 12.54 -5.03 6.22
C THR A 12 11.52 -5.77 5.36
N LEU A 13 10.24 -5.74 5.76
CA LEU A 13 9.16 -6.37 5.02
C LEU A 13 8.89 -5.68 3.68
N ALA A 14 8.93 -4.35 3.63
CA ALA A 14 8.81 -3.57 2.40
C ALA A 14 9.93 -3.89 1.38
N ILE A 15 11.16 -4.05 1.85
CA ILE A 15 12.31 -4.45 1.01
C ILE A 15 12.10 -5.87 0.47
N ARG A 16 11.73 -6.82 1.33
CA ARG A 16 11.47 -8.22 0.93
C ARG A 16 10.33 -8.30 -0.09
N LEU A 17 9.25 -7.55 0.12
CA LEU A 17 8.12 -7.49 -0.80
C LEU A 17 8.52 -6.94 -2.17
N SER A 18 9.33 -5.87 -2.20
CA SER A 18 9.86 -5.31 -3.44
C SER A 18 10.76 -6.31 -4.19
N ALA A 19 11.58 -7.08 -3.46
CA ALA A 19 12.42 -8.13 -4.04
C ALA A 19 11.58 -9.28 -4.61
N TYR A 20 10.55 -9.74 -3.89
CA TYR A 20 9.64 -10.77 -4.40
C TYR A 20 8.84 -10.31 -5.61
N ALA A 21 8.40 -9.05 -5.65
CA ALA A 21 7.75 -8.47 -6.81
C ALA A 21 8.68 -8.41 -8.03
N ALA A 22 9.95 -8.03 -7.84
CA ALA A 22 10.94 -8.04 -8.92
C ALA A 22 11.25 -9.46 -9.43
N ALA A 23 11.18 -10.47 -8.55
CA ALA A 23 11.33 -11.87 -8.90
C ALA A 23 10.03 -12.54 -9.37
N SER A 24 8.94 -11.79 -9.52
CA SER A 24 7.59 -12.30 -9.83
C SER A 24 7.12 -13.43 -8.90
N ASN A 25 7.62 -13.48 -7.68
CA ASN A 25 7.32 -14.52 -6.70
C ASN A 25 6.04 -14.16 -5.92
N ILE A 26 4.89 -14.53 -6.48
CA ILE A 26 3.56 -14.25 -5.91
C ILE A 26 3.43 -14.85 -4.50
N VAL A 27 3.88 -16.08 -4.28
CA VAL A 27 3.84 -16.75 -2.98
C VAL A 27 4.64 -15.97 -1.93
N GLY A 28 5.81 -15.46 -2.32
CA GLY A 28 6.63 -14.60 -1.47
C GLY A 28 5.93 -13.30 -1.08
N ILE A 29 5.22 -12.66 -2.01
CA ILE A 29 4.42 -11.45 -1.74
C ILE A 29 3.28 -11.78 -0.76
N ASP A 30 2.51 -12.83 -1.04
CA ASP A 30 1.37 -13.25 -0.20
C ASP A 30 1.81 -13.57 1.24
N ASN A 31 2.93 -14.28 1.39
CA ASN A 31 3.48 -14.61 2.70
C ASN A 31 3.87 -13.37 3.50
N ILE A 32 4.49 -12.38 2.84
CA ILE A 32 4.87 -11.12 3.51
C ILE A 32 3.63 -10.32 3.90
N VAL A 33 2.64 -10.18 3.01
CA VAL A 33 1.40 -9.45 3.31
C VAL A 33 0.62 -10.13 4.44
N THR A 34 0.46 -11.44 4.39
CA THR A 34 -0.21 -12.22 5.46
C THR A 34 0.48 -12.00 6.79
N ARG A 35 1.81 -12.02 6.81
CA ARG A 35 2.59 -11.77 8.03
C ARG A 35 2.43 -10.34 8.54
N MET A 36 2.48 -9.36 7.65
CA MET A 36 2.26 -7.96 7.97
C MET A 36 0.93 -7.76 8.69
N GLU A 37 -0.13 -8.44 8.22
CA GLU A 37 -1.48 -8.36 8.80
C GLU A 37 -1.68 -9.21 10.07
N SER A 38 -0.95 -10.31 10.22
CA SER A 38 -1.15 -11.26 11.32
C SER A 38 -0.30 -10.97 12.55
N ASP A 39 0.80 -10.22 12.43
CA ASP A 39 1.69 -9.94 13.55
C ASP A 39 1.27 -8.65 14.28
N PRO A 40 0.74 -8.73 15.52
CA PRO A 40 0.26 -7.57 16.25
C PRO A 40 1.36 -6.58 16.65
N ARG A 41 2.64 -6.97 16.53
CA ARG A 41 3.78 -6.09 16.81
C ARG A 41 4.10 -5.18 15.62
N ILE A 42 3.56 -5.47 14.44
CA ILE A 42 3.77 -4.66 13.24
C ILE A 42 2.64 -3.64 13.14
N ILE A 43 2.98 -2.37 13.36
CA ILE A 43 2.03 -1.28 13.16
C ILE A 43 1.99 -0.97 11.66
N LEU A 44 0.89 -1.35 11.02
CA LEU A 44 0.64 -1.06 9.62
C LEU A 44 0.11 0.37 9.46
N ASP A 45 0.78 1.12 8.59
CA ASP A 45 0.37 2.45 8.15
C ASP A 45 -0.01 2.45 6.67
N TRP A 46 -0.51 3.58 6.17
CA TRP A 46 -0.87 3.73 4.76
C TRP A 46 0.30 3.36 3.83
N ASN A 47 1.55 3.65 4.21
CA ASN A 47 2.72 3.33 3.39
C ASN A 47 2.95 1.82 3.27
N SER A 48 2.71 1.09 4.36
CA SER A 48 2.80 -0.38 4.39
C SER A 48 1.87 -1.02 3.34
N TYR A 49 0.62 -0.55 3.27
CA TYR A 49 -0.34 -1.00 2.25
C TYR A 49 -0.01 -0.48 0.84
N ALA A 50 0.62 0.70 0.72
CA ALA A 50 1.06 1.26 -0.57
C ALA A 50 2.12 0.37 -1.22
N VAL A 51 3.08 -0.08 -0.40
CA VAL A 51 4.14 -0.99 -0.82
C VAL A 51 3.56 -2.34 -1.22
N ALA A 52 2.62 -2.89 -0.45
CA ALA A 52 1.92 -4.13 -0.79
C ALA A 52 1.14 -4.02 -2.12
N ALA A 53 0.37 -2.94 -2.31
CA ALA A 53 -0.36 -2.66 -3.54
C ALA A 53 0.58 -2.61 -4.76
N ASN A 54 1.69 -1.87 -4.65
CA ASN A 54 2.69 -1.79 -5.72
C ASN A 54 3.34 -3.16 -6.02
N GLY A 55 3.56 -3.98 -5.00
CA GLY A 55 4.08 -5.34 -5.19
C GLY A 55 3.14 -6.22 -6.01
N TYR A 56 1.84 -6.23 -5.68
CA TYR A 56 0.84 -6.97 -6.45
C TYR A 56 0.65 -6.40 -7.86
N LEU A 57 0.69 -5.08 -8.00
CA LEU A 57 0.54 -4.41 -9.28
C LEU A 57 1.66 -4.78 -10.26
N LYS A 58 2.91 -4.82 -9.76
CA LYS A 58 4.09 -5.22 -10.55
C LYS A 58 4.02 -6.65 -11.09
N VAL A 59 3.34 -7.55 -10.39
CA VAL A 59 3.12 -8.93 -10.83
C VAL A 59 1.78 -9.14 -11.55
N GLY A 60 1.05 -8.05 -11.84
CA GLY A 60 -0.20 -8.08 -12.60
C GLY A 60 -1.43 -8.55 -11.82
N LEU A 61 -1.36 -8.68 -10.49
CA LEU A 61 -2.49 -9.10 -9.66
C LEU A 61 -3.35 -7.89 -9.28
N VAL A 62 -4.15 -7.42 -10.23
CA VAL A 62 -4.99 -6.22 -10.09
C VAL A 62 -5.98 -6.37 -8.92
N ASP A 63 -6.68 -7.50 -8.80
CA ASP A 63 -7.67 -7.69 -7.73
C ASP A 63 -7.07 -7.51 -6.33
N LYS A 64 -5.90 -8.11 -6.08
CA LYS A 64 -5.17 -7.95 -4.82
C LYS A 64 -4.65 -6.53 -4.62
N THR A 65 -4.23 -5.88 -5.72
CA THR A 65 -3.83 -4.47 -5.71
C THR A 65 -4.97 -3.60 -5.21
N LEU A 66 -6.19 -3.81 -5.72
CA LEU A 66 -7.37 -3.04 -5.33
C LEU A 66 -7.77 -3.26 -3.87
N VAL A 67 -7.66 -4.49 -3.36
CA VAL A 67 -7.89 -4.76 -1.93
C VAL A 67 -6.91 -3.96 -1.07
N MET A 68 -5.62 -3.96 -1.41
CA MET A 68 -4.62 -3.19 -0.67
C MET A 68 -4.85 -1.67 -0.77
N MET A 69 -5.28 -1.18 -1.94
CA MET A 69 -5.59 0.24 -2.15
C MET A 69 -6.79 0.70 -1.30
N LYS A 70 -7.83 -0.13 -1.14
CA LYS A 70 -8.95 0.17 -0.24
C LYS A 70 -8.51 0.27 1.22
N LYS A 71 -7.70 -0.69 1.69
CA LYS A 71 -7.13 -0.64 3.05
C LYS A 71 -6.24 0.59 3.25
N LEU A 72 -5.45 0.96 2.24
CA LEU A 72 -4.66 2.18 2.23
C LEU A 72 -5.56 3.42 2.35
N GLU A 73 -6.63 3.48 1.57
CA GLU A 73 -7.58 4.59 1.58
C GLU A 73 -8.30 4.74 2.92
N GLU A 74 -8.72 3.63 3.55
CA GLU A 74 -9.32 3.63 4.89
C GLU A 74 -8.40 4.24 5.97
N LEU A 75 -7.08 4.12 5.80
CA LEU A 75 -6.09 4.74 6.69
C LEU A 75 -5.79 6.20 6.34
N ILE A 76 -6.14 6.65 5.14
CA ILE A 76 -6.05 8.04 4.72
C ILE A 76 -7.37 8.72 5.10
N ASP A 77 -7.50 9.07 6.39
CA ASP A 77 -8.57 9.95 6.84
C ASP A 77 -8.43 11.35 6.20
N ALA A 78 -9.41 12.25 6.38
CA ALA A 78 -9.35 13.65 5.95
C ALA A 78 -8.09 14.40 6.45
N LYS A 79 -7.38 13.86 7.46
CA LYS A 79 -6.09 14.36 7.97
C LYS A 79 -4.84 13.67 7.37
N GLY A 80 -5.00 12.65 6.53
CA GLY A 80 -3.89 11.91 5.90
C GLY A 80 -2.91 12.79 5.13
N SER A 81 -1.62 12.49 5.16
CA SER A 81 -0.60 13.36 4.56
C SER A 81 -0.80 13.54 3.05
N ASN A 82 -0.40 14.69 2.50
CA ASN A 82 -0.45 14.92 1.04
C ASN A 82 0.31 13.83 0.27
N VAL A 83 1.37 13.28 0.88
CA VAL A 83 2.14 12.15 0.33
C VAL A 83 1.28 10.89 0.18
N ALA A 84 0.40 10.60 1.13
CA ALA A 84 -0.46 9.43 1.08
C ALA A 84 -1.48 9.55 -0.07
N PHE A 85 -2.08 10.74 -0.24
CA PHE A 85 -2.99 11.03 -1.36
C PHE A 85 -2.32 10.92 -2.73
N VAL A 86 -1.11 11.47 -2.88
CA VAL A 86 -0.35 11.37 -4.13
C VAL A 86 -0.05 9.91 -4.49
N ASN A 87 0.30 9.09 -3.50
CA ASN A 87 0.52 7.65 -3.72
C ASN A 87 -0.76 6.93 -4.12
N LEU A 88 -1.88 7.21 -3.46
CA LEU A 88 -3.17 6.60 -3.79
C LEU A 88 -3.62 6.96 -5.23
N LEU A 89 -3.49 8.24 -5.61
CA LEU A 89 -3.81 8.72 -6.96
C LEU A 89 -2.93 8.04 -8.02
N LYS A 90 -1.63 7.89 -7.75
CA LYS A 90 -0.71 7.17 -8.64
C LYS A 90 -1.17 5.72 -8.84
N LEU A 91 -1.53 5.02 -7.76
CA LEU A 91 -2.00 3.63 -7.85
C LEU A 91 -3.33 3.50 -8.62
N TYR A 92 -4.28 4.43 -8.44
CA TYR A 92 -5.53 4.45 -9.23
C TYR A 92 -5.29 4.76 -10.70
N ALA A 93 -4.30 5.62 -11.02
CA ALA A 93 -3.91 5.90 -12.40
C ALA A 93 -3.32 4.66 -13.08
N GLU A 94 -2.41 3.95 -12.39
CA GLU A 94 -1.75 2.75 -12.92
C GLU A 94 -2.71 1.56 -13.08
N THR A 95 -3.71 1.44 -12.20
CA THR A 95 -4.78 0.43 -12.30
C THR A 95 -5.91 0.82 -13.26
N ARG A 96 -5.81 1.98 -13.92
CA ARG A 96 -6.78 2.54 -14.88
C ARG A 96 -8.19 2.74 -14.32
N GLN A 97 -8.32 2.93 -13.00
CA GLN A 97 -9.60 3.21 -12.36
C GLN A 97 -9.89 4.71 -12.37
N ARG A 98 -10.40 5.20 -13.50
CA ARG A 98 -10.66 6.63 -13.71
C ARG A 98 -11.67 7.20 -12.71
N ASP A 99 -12.76 6.47 -12.47
CA ASP A 99 -13.83 6.94 -11.57
C ASP A 99 -13.31 7.11 -10.13
N GLU A 100 -12.50 6.16 -9.66
CA GLU A 100 -11.88 6.24 -8.32
C GLU A 100 -10.80 7.31 -8.23
N LEU A 101 -10.02 7.49 -9.30
CA LEU A 101 -9.04 8.56 -9.39
C LEU A 101 -9.70 9.94 -9.28
N ASP A 102 -10.79 10.16 -10.01
CA ASP A 102 -11.55 11.41 -9.97
C ASP A 102 -12.18 11.65 -8.59
N ARG A 103 -12.73 10.60 -7.97
CA ARG A 103 -13.29 10.67 -6.61
C ARG A 103 -12.24 11.08 -5.58
N VAL A 104 -11.09 10.43 -5.56
CA VAL A 104 -9.99 10.71 -4.62
C VAL A 104 -9.40 12.10 -4.87
N TRP A 105 -9.28 12.51 -6.13
CA TRP A 105 -8.79 13.85 -6.49
C TRP A 105 -9.70 14.95 -5.97
N MET A 106 -11.02 14.77 -6.06
CA MET A 106 -11.99 15.71 -5.51
C MET A 106 -11.92 15.78 -3.98
N LEU A 107 -11.70 14.65 -3.30
CA LEU A 107 -11.51 14.59 -1.85
C LEU A 107 -10.23 15.32 -1.42
N TYR A 108 -9.13 15.11 -2.14
CA TYR A 108 -7.87 15.83 -1.93
C TYR A 108 -8.03 17.35 -2.08
N LYS A 109 -8.68 17.81 -3.15
CA LYS A 109 -8.96 19.24 -3.38
C LYS A 109 -9.83 19.86 -2.28
N LYS A 110 -10.84 19.13 -1.79
CA LYS A 110 -11.69 19.60 -0.70
C LYS A 110 -10.88 19.81 0.57
N LYS A 111 -9.94 18.90 0.85
CA LYS A 111 -9.01 19.03 1.97
C LYS A 111 -8.11 20.26 1.83
N GLU A 112 -7.41 20.43 0.70
CA GLU A 112 -6.50 21.58 0.51
C GLU A 112 -7.23 22.93 0.66
N LYS A 113 -8.47 23.03 0.17
CA LYS A 113 -9.28 24.24 0.31
C LYS A 113 -9.65 24.61 1.75
N ILE A 114 -9.63 23.66 2.70
CA ILE A 114 -9.94 23.92 4.12
C ILE A 114 -8.74 24.56 4.84
N TYR A 115 -7.53 24.49 4.27
CA TYR A 115 -6.30 25.03 4.86
C TYR A 115 -5.90 26.42 4.35
N ASN A 116 -6.74 27.08 3.54
CA ASN A 116 -6.53 28.47 3.08
C ASN A 116 -7.47 29.45 3.80
#